data_AF-A0A7W5Z6F9-F1
#
_entry.id   AF-A0A7W5Z6F9-F1
#
_cell.length_a   1.000
_cell.length_b   1.000
_cell.length_c   1.000
_cell.angle_alpha   90.00
_cell.angle_beta   90.00
_cell.angle_gamma   90.00
#
_symmetry.space_group_name_H-M   'P 1'
#
loop_
_entity.id
_entity.type
_entity.pdbx_description
1 polymer ?
#
loop_
_entity_poly.entity_id
_entity_poly.type
_entity_poly.pdbx_seq_one_letter_code
_entity_poly.pdbx_strand_id
1 'polypeptide(L)'
;MFNRRTMLSHLTLIAAAAMVSGIVTKANAAEPVRLWTGFSSPVGMAFDANRNLFIAEWGAGRVSRIAPDGSRTTFAEGLSGPSGLTIDKDGSIYVASYSRDEIYRFTSSGDRETIITGLAT
;
A
#
# COMPACT_ATOMS: atom_id res chain seq x y z
N MET A 1 21.85 -57.84 5.83
CA MET A 1 21.90 -58.80 4.71
C MET A 1 21.66 -58.03 3.40
N PHE A 2 22.68 -58.01 2.55
CA PHE A 2 22.69 -57.69 1.10
C PHE A 2 21.63 -58.55 0.34
N ASN A 3 21.12 -58.34 -0.88
CA ASN A 3 21.35 -57.39 -1.99
C ASN A 3 20.21 -57.55 -3.03
N ARG A 4 19.93 -56.47 -3.78
CA ARG A 4 19.74 -56.33 -5.24
C ARG A 4 18.89 -57.31 -6.05
N ARG A 5 17.99 -56.72 -6.85
CA ARG A 5 18.03 -56.91 -8.32
C ARG A 5 18.09 -55.57 -9.05
N THR A 6 19.05 -55.52 -9.96
CA THR A 6 19.53 -54.42 -10.80
C THR A 6 18.97 -54.56 -12.22
N MET A 7 18.75 -53.44 -12.92
CA MET A 7 19.17 -53.13 -14.31
C MET A 7 18.90 -51.62 -14.52
N LEU A 8 19.92 -50.75 -14.58
CA LEU A 8 20.60 -50.22 -15.80
C LEU A 8 19.64 -49.94 -16.97
N SER A 9 19.63 -48.80 -17.66
CA SER A 9 20.41 -47.56 -17.71
C SER A 9 19.81 -46.72 -18.85
N HIS A 10 19.84 -45.39 -18.79
CA HIS A 10 20.30 -44.50 -19.88
C HIS A 10 20.41 -43.07 -19.33
N LEU A 11 21.58 -42.48 -19.58
CA LEU A 11 22.04 -41.19 -19.12
C LEU A 11 21.72 -40.14 -20.18
N THR A 12 21.11 -39.01 -19.81
CA THR A 12 21.50 -37.72 -20.39
C THR A 12 21.30 -36.60 -19.37
N LEU A 13 22.40 -35.90 -19.09
CA LEU A 13 22.44 -34.67 -18.32
C LEU A 13 22.15 -33.50 -19.27
N ILE A 14 21.21 -32.61 -18.93
CA ILE A 14 21.19 -31.25 -19.44
C ILE A 14 21.11 -30.32 -18.23
N ALA A 15 22.22 -29.63 -17.95
CA ALA A 15 22.16 -28.42 -17.15
C ALA A 15 21.56 -27.31 -18.02
N ALA A 16 20.39 -26.83 -17.65
CA ALA A 16 19.91 -25.54 -18.11
C ALA A 16 19.85 -24.62 -16.90
N ALA A 17 20.83 -23.72 -16.79
CA ALA A 17 20.73 -22.57 -15.91
C ALA A 17 19.58 -21.72 -16.43
N ALA A 18 18.40 -21.83 -15.81
CA ALA A 18 17.35 -20.86 -16.01
C ALA A 18 17.76 -19.59 -15.29
N MET A 19 18.21 -18.60 -16.05
CA MET A 19 18.10 -17.20 -15.65
C MET A 19 16.68 -17.01 -15.12
N VAL A 20 16.51 -16.53 -13.89
CA VAL A 20 15.18 -16.16 -13.40
C VAL A 20 14.75 -14.93 -14.21
N SER A 21 14.14 -15.20 -15.37
CA SER A 21 13.39 -14.22 -16.14
C SER A 21 12.35 -13.65 -15.20
N GLY A 22 12.36 -12.32 -15.06
CA GLY A 22 11.46 -11.59 -14.18
C GLY A 22 10.06 -12.18 -14.26
N ILE A 23 9.62 -12.77 -13.15
CA ILE A 23 8.23 -13.19 -13.01
C ILE A 23 7.46 -11.88 -12.92
N VAL A 24 7.00 -11.38 -14.06
CA VAL A 24 5.84 -10.51 -14.08
C VAL A 24 4.67 -11.43 -13.78
N THR A 25 4.44 -11.72 -12.49
CA THR A 25 3.17 -12.24 -12.04
C THR A 25 2.17 -11.13 -12.34
N LYS A 26 1.47 -11.25 -13.47
CA LYS A 26 0.20 -10.56 -13.65
C LYS A 26 -0.60 -10.82 -12.37
N ALA A 27 -1.17 -9.76 -11.77
CA ALA A 27 -2.07 -9.94 -10.64
C ALA A 27 -3.04 -11.06 -11.02
N ASN A 28 -3.10 -12.12 -10.21
CA ASN A 28 -4.02 -13.23 -10.47
C ASN A 28 -5.40 -12.64 -10.70
N ALA A 29 -6.11 -13.14 -11.72
CA ALA A 29 -7.47 -12.72 -12.07
C ALA A 29 -8.51 -13.18 -11.03
N ALA A 30 -8.12 -13.21 -9.74
CA ALA A 30 -9.04 -13.41 -8.66
C ALA A 30 -9.99 -12.22 -8.58
N GLU A 31 -11.25 -12.52 -8.27
CA GLU A 31 -12.25 -11.48 -8.06
C GLU A 31 -11.78 -10.51 -6.96
N PRO A 32 -12.01 -9.20 -7.11
CA PRO A 32 -11.71 -8.23 -6.06
C PRO A 32 -12.39 -8.63 -4.75
N VAL A 33 -11.60 -8.73 -3.66
CA VAL A 33 -12.13 -8.99 -2.33
C VAL A 33 -12.44 -7.66 -1.64
N ARG A 34 -13.69 -7.46 -1.24
CA ARG A 34 -14.09 -6.29 -0.45
C ARG A 34 -13.74 -6.50 1.02
N LEU A 35 -12.61 -5.93 1.44
CA LEU A 35 -12.11 -6.04 2.81
C LEU A 35 -12.84 -5.13 3.81
N TRP A 36 -13.19 -3.90 3.39
CA TRP A 36 -13.83 -2.90 4.25
C TRP A 36 -14.92 -2.12 3.50
N THR A 37 -15.85 -1.54 4.26
CA THR A 37 -16.96 -0.71 3.77
C THR A 37 -17.09 0.58 4.60
N GLY A 38 -18.01 1.46 4.21
CA GLY A 38 -18.30 2.69 4.96
C GLY A 38 -17.24 3.78 4.80
N PHE A 39 -16.56 3.82 3.66
CA PHE A 39 -15.75 4.97 3.26
C PHE A 39 -16.61 5.97 2.48
N SER A 40 -16.31 7.26 2.59
CA SER A 40 -16.91 8.30 1.75
C SER A 40 -15.95 8.74 0.66
N SER A 41 -16.18 8.26 -0.57
CA SER A 41 -15.36 8.55 -1.76
C SER A 41 -13.84 8.37 -1.50
N PRO A 42 -13.35 7.15 -1.17
CA PRO A 42 -11.93 6.92 -0.96
C PRO A 42 -11.18 6.99 -2.30
N VAL A 43 -10.08 7.76 -2.34
CA VAL A 43 -9.38 8.08 -3.60
C VAL A 43 -7.86 7.90 -3.57
N GLY A 44 -7.25 7.76 -2.38
CA GLY A 44 -5.82 7.55 -2.23
C GLY A 44 -5.50 6.75 -0.98
N MET A 45 -4.40 5.98 -1.01
CA MET A 45 -3.98 5.19 0.14
C MET A 45 -2.47 4.92 0.14
N ALA A 46 -1.90 4.68 1.33
CA ALA A 46 -0.52 4.25 1.50
C ALA A 46 -0.35 3.42 2.79
N PHE A 47 0.65 2.55 2.81
CA PHE A 47 1.07 1.82 4.00
C PHE A 47 2.24 2.52 4.68
N ASP A 48 2.26 2.53 6.02
CA ASP A 48 3.47 2.87 6.77
C ASP A 48 4.35 1.63 7.03
N ALA A 49 5.52 1.85 7.63
CA ALA A 49 6.46 0.78 8.00
C ALA A 49 5.89 -0.23 9.01
N ASN A 50 4.86 0.15 9.76
CA ASN A 50 4.17 -0.69 10.74
C ASN A 50 2.94 -1.41 10.15
N ARG A 51 2.75 -1.34 8.83
CA ARG A 51 1.62 -1.92 8.08
C ARG A 51 0.26 -1.33 8.44
N ASN A 52 0.22 -0.11 8.98
CA ASN A 52 -1.03 0.65 9.02
C ASN A 52 -1.35 1.14 7.61
N LEU A 53 -2.60 0.99 7.18
CA LEU A 53 -3.11 1.51 5.93
C LEU A 53 -3.79 2.86 6.17
N PHE A 54 -3.31 3.90 5.51
CA PHE A 54 -3.94 5.22 5.53
C PHE A 54 -4.75 5.40 4.26
N ILE A 55 -5.97 5.94 4.37
CA ILE A 55 -6.92 6.11 3.27
C ILE A 55 -7.45 7.54 3.29
N ALA A 56 -7.23 8.29 2.21
CA ALA A 56 -7.85 9.57 1.97
C ALA A 56 -9.30 9.39 1.53
N GLU A 57 -10.23 9.87 2.35
CA GLU A 57 -11.67 9.89 2.07
C GLU A 57 -12.07 11.29 1.62
N TRP A 58 -12.09 11.49 0.30
CA TRP A 58 -12.38 12.79 -0.30
C TRP A 58 -13.72 13.34 0.17
N GLY A 59 -14.76 12.49 0.17
CA GLY A 59 -16.13 12.89 0.49
C GLY A 59 -16.38 13.09 1.98
N ALA A 60 -15.52 12.56 2.86
CA ALA A 60 -15.61 12.78 4.31
C ALA A 60 -14.65 13.86 4.80
N GLY A 61 -13.75 14.38 3.96
CA GLY A 61 -12.77 15.38 4.38
C GLY A 61 -11.81 14.84 5.46
N ARG A 62 -11.48 13.55 5.42
CA ARG A 62 -10.64 12.90 6.44
C ARG A 62 -9.66 11.89 5.85
N VAL A 63 -8.68 11.51 6.66
CA VAL A 63 -7.85 10.33 6.44
C VAL A 63 -8.19 9.29 7.51
N SER A 64 -8.62 8.11 7.08
CA SER A 64 -8.75 6.94 7.95
C SER A 64 -7.42 6.22 8.09
N ARG A 65 -7.19 5.60 9.25
CA ARG A 65 -6.13 4.64 9.48
C ARG A 65 -6.75 3.27 9.79
N ILE A 66 -6.25 2.23 9.15
CA ILE A 66 -6.55 0.84 9.49
C ILE A 66 -5.28 0.21 10.04
N ALA A 67 -5.33 -0.31 11.26
CA ALA A 67 -4.22 -1.02 11.87
C ALA A 67 -4.10 -2.47 11.33
N PRO A 68 -2.97 -3.16 11.55
CA PRO A 68 -2.78 -4.54 11.07
C PRO A 68 -3.80 -5.55 11.59
N ASP A 69 -4.45 -5.25 12.72
CA ASP A 69 -5.55 -6.05 13.29
C ASP A 69 -6.91 -5.78 12.64
N GLY A 70 -6.97 -4.85 11.67
CA GLY A 70 -8.17 -4.45 10.96
C GLY A 70 -8.98 -3.35 11.64
N SER A 71 -8.59 -2.88 12.83
CA SER A 71 -9.27 -1.78 13.51
C SER A 71 -9.13 -0.47 12.74
N ARG A 72 -10.23 0.28 12.62
CA ARG A 72 -10.30 1.55 11.88
C ARG A 72 -10.45 2.73 12.82
N THR A 73 -9.63 3.75 12.64
CA THR A 73 -9.68 5.03 13.36
C THR A 73 -9.56 6.21 12.39
N THR A 74 -9.95 7.40 12.84
CA THR A 74 -9.66 8.65 12.11
C THR A 74 -8.25 9.08 12.46
N PHE A 75 -7.39 9.27 11.45
CA PHE A 75 -6.05 9.82 11.63
C PHE A 75 -6.05 11.35 11.57
N ALA A 76 -6.74 11.92 10.58
CA ALA A 76 -6.87 13.36 10.40
C ALA A 76 -8.24 13.70 9.84
N GLU A 77 -8.78 14.87 10.19
CA GLU A 77 -10.07 15.38 9.72
C GLU A 77 -10.00 16.88 9.43
N GLY A 78 -11.09 17.44 8.88
CA GLY A 78 -11.13 18.84 8.49
C GLY A 78 -10.22 19.16 7.29
N LEU A 79 -10.04 18.18 6.41
CA LEU A 79 -9.36 18.34 5.12
C LEU A 79 -10.38 18.64 4.03
N SER A 80 -10.00 19.45 3.04
CA SER A 80 -10.91 19.80 1.95
C SER A 80 -10.59 18.97 0.72
N GLY A 81 -11.35 17.89 0.54
CA GLY A 81 -11.17 16.95 -0.55
C GLY A 81 -9.78 16.29 -0.54
N PRO A 82 -9.39 15.57 0.53
CA PRO A 82 -8.11 14.86 0.52
C PRO A 82 -8.09 13.85 -0.65
N SER A 83 -7.04 13.90 -1.48
CA SER A 83 -6.95 13.11 -2.71
C SER A 83 -5.87 12.04 -2.65
N GLY A 84 -4.60 12.45 -2.72
CA GLY A 84 -3.44 11.58 -2.60
C GLY A 84 -2.76 11.73 -1.24
N LEU A 85 -2.08 10.67 -0.80
CA LEU A 85 -1.18 10.73 0.34
C LEU A 85 0.08 9.89 0.12
N THR A 86 1.18 10.30 0.74
CA THR A 86 2.43 9.54 0.80
C THR A 86 3.01 9.61 2.21
N ILE A 87 3.90 8.67 2.53
CA ILE A 87 4.53 8.56 3.85
C ILE A 87 6.04 8.57 3.65
N ASP A 88 6.73 9.52 4.29
CA ASP A 88 8.19 9.61 4.25
C ASP A 88 8.83 8.61 5.24
N LYS A 89 10.13 8.36 5.08
CA LYS A 89 10.93 7.43 5.89
C LYS A 89 10.92 7.75 7.39
N ASP A 90 10.65 9.00 7.77
CA ASP A 90 10.58 9.44 9.16
C ASP A 90 9.18 9.23 9.78
N GLY A 91 8.24 8.69 9.00
CA GLY A 91 6.84 8.49 9.38
C GLY A 91 5.95 9.71 9.15
N SER A 92 6.47 10.81 8.60
CA SER A 92 5.65 11.96 8.23
C SER A 92 4.70 11.61 7.09
N ILE A 93 3.44 12.00 7.21
CA ILE A 93 2.40 11.76 6.21
C ILE A 93 2.08 13.06 5.50
N TYR A 94 2.18 13.04 4.18
CA TYR A 94 1.86 14.18 3.32
C TYR A 94 0.53 13.91 2.65
N VAL A 95 -0.41 14.85 2.78
CA VAL A 95 -1.77 14.73 2.24
C VAL A 95 -2.07 15.92 1.35
N ALA A 96 -2.44 15.66 0.10
CA ALA A 96 -2.93 16.68 -0.80
C ALA A 96 -4.38 17.02 -0.45
N SER A 97 -4.66 18.26 -0.09
CA SER A 97 -6.00 18.79 0.12
C SER A 97 -6.46 19.49 -1.15
N TYR A 98 -7.01 18.71 -2.08
CA TYR A 98 -7.28 19.13 -3.45
C TYR A 98 -8.13 20.40 -3.54
N SER A 99 -9.22 20.48 -2.77
CA SER A 99 -10.17 21.61 -2.89
C SER A 99 -9.68 22.91 -2.25
N ARG A 100 -8.50 22.91 -1.62
CA ARG A 100 -7.87 24.09 -1.01
C ARG A 100 -6.50 24.41 -1.61
N ASP A 101 -6.04 23.65 -2.59
CA ASP A 101 -4.72 23.85 -3.21
C ASP A 101 -3.56 23.84 -2.20
N GLU A 102 -3.70 23.01 -1.16
CA GLU A 102 -2.79 22.91 -0.01
C GLU A 102 -2.20 21.51 0.11
N ILE A 103 -0.96 21.42 0.58
CA ILE A 103 -0.37 20.16 1.07
C ILE A 103 -0.16 20.28 2.57
N TYR A 104 -0.72 19.31 3.29
CA TYR A 104 -0.49 19.14 4.72
C TYR A 104 0.59 18.10 4.95
N ARG A 105 1.45 18.35 5.92
CA ARG A 105 2.32 17.38 6.54
C ARG A 105 1.76 17.06 7.93
N PHE A 106 1.70 15.79 8.27
CA PHE A 106 1.47 15.30 9.63
C PHE A 106 2.75 14.64 10.09
N THR A 107 3.34 15.10 11.19
CA THR A 107 4.56 14.48 11.74
C THR A 107 4.26 13.07 12.23
N SER A 108 5.30 12.29 12.55
CA SER A 108 5.13 10.98 13.18
C SER A 108 4.50 11.05 14.59
N SER A 109 4.51 12.22 15.23
CA SER A 109 3.75 12.51 16.47
C SER A 109 2.28 12.87 16.20
N GLY A 110 1.89 13.11 14.95
CA GLY A 110 0.53 13.47 14.54
C GLY A 110 0.27 14.97 14.44
N ASP A 111 1.29 15.81 14.63
CA ASP A 111 1.15 17.26 14.56
C ASP A 111 0.96 17.70 13.09
N ARG A 112 -0.04 18.53 12.83
CA ARG A 112 -0.39 19.02 11.48
C ARG A 112 0.33 20.33 11.17
N GLU A 113 0.98 20.37 10.02
CA GLU A 113 1.61 21.56 9.43
C GLU A 113 1.11 21.76 8.00
N THR A 114 0.82 23.01 7.61
CA THR A 114 0.64 23.36 6.19
C THR A 114 2.01 23.71 5.63
N ILE A 115 2.45 22.97 4.61
CA ILE A 115 3.80 23.14 4.07
C ILE A 115 3.83 23.81 2.69
N ILE A 116 2.74 23.72 1.93
CA ILE A 116 2.62 24.29 0.59
C ILE A 116 1.18 24.77 0.39
N THR A 117 1.01 25.95 -0.21
CA THR A 117 -0.29 26.56 -0.54
C THR A 117 -0.27 27.09 -1.98
N GLY A 118 -1.44 27.41 -2.54
CA GLY A 118 -1.54 28.09 -3.83
C GLY A 118 -1.14 27.24 -5.03
N LEU A 119 -1.39 25.92 -4.97
CA LEU A 119 -1.07 24.97 -6.04
C LEU A 119 -2.01 25.02 -7.27
N ALA A 120 -2.94 25.97 -7.31
CA ALA A 120 -3.85 26.16 -8.43
C ALA A 120 -3.07 26.50 -9.72
N THR A 121 -3.46 25.87 -10.83
CA THR A 121 -3.04 26.23 -12.20
C THR A 121 -3.89 27.35 -12.77
#